data_AF-A0A920BFU7-F1
#
_entry.id   AF-A0A920BFU7-F1
#
_cell.length_a   1.000
_cell.length_b   1.000
_cell.length_c   1.000
_cell.angle_alpha   90.00
_cell.angle_beta   90.00
_cell.angle_gamma   90.00
#
_symmetry.space_group_name_H-M   'P 1'
#
loop_
_entity.id
_entity.type
_entity.pdbx_description
1 polymer ?
#
loop_
_entity_poly.entity_id
_entity_poly.type
_entity_poly.pdbx_seq_one_letter_code
_entity_poly.pdbx_strand_id
1 'polypeptide(L)' 'MWASVTEDLSENNGAYLGDCQVGVEGGNPSESGYLPYIFNKDTAEALWSLSEKLVKQEFPQLT' A
#
# COMPACT_ATOMS: atom_id res chain seq x y z
N MET A 1 -14.80 2.49 -9.52
CA MET A 1 -13.73 2.11 -8.58
C MET A 1 -14.13 2.72 -7.24
N TRP A 2 -14.61 1.91 -6.29
CA TRP A 2 -15.23 2.43 -5.04
C TRP A 2 -14.28 3.34 -4.25
N ALA A 3 -13.03 2.88 -4.08
CA ALA A 3 -12.03 3.59 -3.29
C ALA A 3 -11.67 4.99 -3.83
N SER A 4 -11.89 5.27 -5.12
CA SER A 4 -11.58 6.58 -5.70
C SER A 4 -12.72 7.60 -5.63
N VAL A 5 -13.91 7.19 -5.16
CA VAL A 5 -15.11 8.04 -5.19
C VAL A 5 -15.88 8.08 -3.86
N THR A 6 -15.62 7.13 -2.96
CA THR A 6 -16.26 7.13 -1.65
C THR A 6 -15.68 8.23 -0.75
N GLU A 7 -16.54 8.84 0.06
CA GLU A 7 -16.13 9.83 1.06
C GLU A 7 -15.67 9.16 2.37
N ASP A 8 -15.98 7.87 2.55
CA ASP A 8 -15.82 7.14 3.81
C ASP A 8 -14.38 6.67 4.10
N LEU A 9 -13.40 7.08 3.30
CA LEU A 9 -12.01 6.60 3.38
C LEU A 9 -11.01 7.62 3.91
N SER A 10 -11.42 8.87 4.19
CA SER A 10 -10.50 9.93 4.61
C SER A 10 -9.68 9.57 5.85
N GLU A 11 -10.23 8.76 6.75
CA GLU A 11 -9.57 8.30 7.98
C GLU A 11 -8.68 7.05 7.78
N ASN A 12 -8.70 6.42 6.60
CA ASN A 12 -8.06 5.13 6.31
C ASN A 12 -6.86 5.25 5.36
N ASN A 13 -6.16 6.39 5.37
CA ASN A 13 -4.99 6.60 4.51
C ASN A 13 -3.90 5.55 4.79
N GLY A 14 -3.42 4.89 3.73
CA GLY A 14 -2.40 3.84 3.81
C GLY A 14 -2.94 2.45 4.18
N ALA A 15 -4.24 2.30 4.44
CA ALA A 15 -4.84 0.98 4.64
C ALA A 15 -4.89 0.18 3.32
N TYR A 16 -4.83 -1.15 3.44
CA TYR A 16 -5.14 -2.04 2.32
C TYR A 16 -6.65 -2.09 2.10
N LEU A 17 -7.10 -1.96 0.86
CA LEU A 17 -8.51 -1.99 0.48
C LEU A 17 -8.75 -3.14 -0.50
N GLY A 18 -9.81 -3.90 -0.29
CA GLY A 18 -10.21 -5.01 -1.15
C GLY A 18 -11.73 -5.20 -1.09
N ASP A 19 -12.35 -5.61 -2.19
CA ASP A 19 -13.80 -5.86 -2.26
C ASP A 19 -14.69 -4.76 -1.64
N CYS A 20 -14.39 -3.50 -1.97
CA CYS A 20 -15.11 -2.32 -1.45
C CYS A 20 -15.12 -2.17 0.09
N GLN A 21 -14.08 -2.63 0.77
CA GLN A 21 -13.92 -2.54 2.22
C GLN A 21 -12.45 -2.42 2.64
N VAL A 22 -12.22 -2.09 3.92
CA VAL A 22 -10.90 -2.17 4.54
C VAL A 22 -10.49 -3.63 4.69
N GLY A 23 -9.24 -3.93 4.35
CA GLY A 23 -8.73 -5.28 4.38
C GLY A 23 -8.39 -5.79 5.78
N VAL A 24 -8.25 -7.12 5.89
CA VAL A 24 -7.98 -7.82 7.14
C VAL A 24 -6.64 -8.55 7.05
N GLU A 25 -5.71 -8.25 7.98
CA GLU A 25 -4.44 -8.96 8.06
C GLU A 25 -4.65 -10.46 8.31
N GLY A 26 -3.96 -11.31 7.55
CA GLY A 26 -4.09 -12.76 7.66
C GLY A 26 -5.41 -13.32 7.13
N GLY A 27 -6.32 -12.47 6.62
CA GLY A 27 -7.52 -12.88 5.91
C GLY A 27 -7.22 -13.52 4.55
N ASN A 28 -8.24 -14.01 3.86
CA ASN A 28 -8.12 -14.58 2.52
C ASN A 28 -7.68 -13.51 1.49
N PRO A 29 -6.48 -13.60 0.88
CA PRO A 29 -6.03 -12.60 -0.08
C PRO A 29 -6.86 -12.53 -1.37
N SER A 30 -7.68 -13.55 -1.65
CA SER A 30 -8.62 -13.54 -2.79
C SER A 30 -9.92 -12.76 -2.51
N GLU A 31 -10.12 -12.31 -1.26
CA GLU A 31 -11.24 -11.49 -0.84
C GLU A 31 -10.71 -10.11 -0.41
N SER A 32 -10.75 -9.80 0.89
CA SER A 32 -10.24 -8.57 1.49
C SER A 32 -9.06 -8.82 2.43
N GLY A 33 -8.46 -10.02 2.39
CA GLY A 33 -7.27 -10.33 3.16
C GLY A 33 -5.99 -9.74 2.60
N TYR A 34 -4.99 -9.56 3.46
CA TYR A 34 -3.61 -9.30 3.04
C TYR A 34 -2.61 -10.04 3.92
N LEU A 35 -1.42 -10.25 3.38
CA LEU A 35 -0.34 -10.96 4.06
C LEU A 35 0.53 -9.99 4.86
N PRO A 36 1.05 -10.38 6.05
CA PRO A 36 1.72 -9.48 6.99
C PRO A 36 2.97 -8.81 6.41
N TYR A 37 3.63 -9.44 5.44
CA TYR A 37 4.84 -8.89 4.82
C TYR A 37 4.58 -7.60 4.02
N ILE A 38 3.32 -7.26 3.70
CA ILE A 38 3.00 -6.05 2.95
C ILE A 38 3.41 -4.76 3.69
N PHE A 39 3.49 -4.83 5.03
CA PHE A 39 3.91 -3.72 5.89
C PHE A 39 5.39 -3.77 6.29
N ASN A 40 6.19 -4.63 5.66
CA ASN A 40 7.63 -4.65 5.90
C ASN A 40 8.28 -3.36 5.38
N LYS A 41 8.51 -2.41 6.29
CA LYS A 41 9.03 -1.07 5.99
C LYS A 41 10.42 -1.12 5.33
N ASP A 42 11.33 -1.93 5.87
CA ASP A 42 12.70 -2.05 5.33
C ASP A 42 12.69 -2.52 3.87
N THR A 43 11.81 -3.47 3.56
CA THR A 43 11.65 -3.98 2.19
C THR A 43 11.03 -2.92 1.29
N ALA A 44 10.05 -2.15 1.77
CA ALA A 44 9.44 -1.06 1.01
C ALA A 44 10.46 0.04 0.68
N GLU A 45 11.31 0.43 1.63
CA GLU A 45 12.37 1.42 1.43
C GLU A 45 13.44 0.94 0.44
N ALA A 46 13.85 -0.34 0.56
CA ALA A 46 14.77 -0.96 -0.38
C ALA A 46 14.18 -1.05 -1.80
N LEU A 47 12.89 -1.41 -1.91
CA LEU A 47 12.17 -1.49 -3.18
C LEU A 47 12.02 -0.12 -3.83
N TRP A 48 11.70 0.92 -3.06
CA TRP A 48 11.62 2.30 -3.55
C TRP A 48 12.96 2.73 -4.15
N SER A 49 14.04 2.59 -3.37
CA SER A 49 15.40 2.96 -3.78
C SER A 49 15.87 2.21 -5.03
N LEU A 50 15.50 0.93 -5.16
CA LEU A 50 15.79 0.14 -6.35
C LEU A 50 14.96 0.65 -7.54
N SER A 51 13.69 0.96 -7.34
CA SER A 51 12.77 1.42 -8.39
C SER A 51 13.24 2.75 -8.98
N GLU A 52 13.63 3.73 -8.15
CA GLU A 52 14.18 5.02 -8.59
C GLU A 52 15.37 4.83 -9.55
N LYS A 53 16.28 3.91 -9.23
CA LYS A 53 17.43 3.57 -10.10
C LYS A 53 17.00 2.92 -11.41
N LEU A 54 16.03 2.00 -11.35
CA LEU A 54 15.54 1.28 -12.54
C LEU A 54 14.85 2.22 -13.53
N VAL A 55 14.06 3.18 -13.02
CA VAL A 55 13.35 4.15 -13.87
C VAL A 55 14.14 5.44 -14.11
N LYS A 56 15.33 5.58 -13.52
CA LYS A 56 16.21 6.76 -13.62
C LYS A 56 15.53 8.06 -13.17
N GLN A 57 14.72 7.98 -12.11
CA GLN A 57 14.05 9.11 -11.50
C GLN A 57 14.25 9.03 -9.98
N GLU A 58 14.95 10.01 -9.44
CA GLU A 58 15.25 10.12 -8.01
C GLU A 58 14.37 11.20 -7.38
N PHE A 59 13.88 10.95 -6.17
CA PHE A 59 13.13 11.91 -5.38
C PHE A 59 13.96 12.36 -4.16
N PRO A 60 13.86 13.64 -3.75
CA PRO A 60 14.51 14.10 -2.53
C PRO A 60 13.99 13.31 -1.32
N GLN A 61 14.91 12.83 -0.49
CA GLN A 61 14.54 12.29 0.82
C GLN A 61 14.06 13.45 1.71
N LEU A 62 12.88 13.30 2.30
CA LEU A 62 12.37 14.26 3.27
C LEU A 62 13.23 14.15 4.54
N THR A 63 13.94 15.23 4.87
CA THR A 63 14.72 15.38 6.11
C THR A 63 13.83 15.66 7.30
#